data_AF-G4VSL8-F1
#
_entry.id   AF-G4VSL8-F1
#
_cell.length_a   1.000
_cell.length_b   1.000
_cell.length_c   1.000
_cell.angle_alpha   90.00
_cell.angle_beta   90.00
_cell.angle_gamma   90.00
#
_symmetry.space_group_name_H-M   'P 1'
#
loop_
_entity.id
_entity.type
_entity.pdbx_description
1 polymer ?
#
loop_
_entity_poly.entity_id
_entity_poly.type
_entity_poly.pdbx_seq_one_letter_code
_entity_poly.pdbx_strand_id
1 'polypeptide(L)'
;MTSSSPETSVKIDPEVLEIQKKIYKELLLKQAGVKRGSKFLPIDLEPFKFQRHRLALPFTDEDRAARKQYLKDQLLSEREPVNVPEWNRVNIFRRIYRMPFDALTNLVRPIIGDHKSWYFRATIPKVTCTLILFWFAWYRIKYCDNWETHAKSVKSKAFRRQLWPGQPGFSTAWKVDDFGMEDFDKRTALLGDKLVTSGA
;
A
#
# COMPACT_ATOMS: atom_id res chain seq x y z
N MET A 1 45.70 2.88 -41.17
CA MET A 1 44.78 4.03 -41.01
C MET A 1 43.96 4.17 -42.28
N THR A 2 42.76 4.76 -42.18
CA THR A 2 41.75 5.03 -43.24
C THR A 2 40.81 3.85 -43.50
N SER A 3 39.48 4.00 -43.61
CA SER A 3 38.65 5.18 -43.81
C SER A 3 37.23 4.92 -43.28
N SER A 4 36.72 5.78 -42.39
CA SER A 4 35.29 5.81 -42.06
C SER A 4 34.51 6.39 -43.24
N SER A 5 33.65 5.57 -43.84
CA SER A 5 32.71 5.99 -44.88
C SER A 5 31.67 6.96 -44.30
N PRO A 6 31.30 8.03 -45.00
CA PRO A 6 30.30 8.98 -44.53
C PRO A 6 28.91 8.36 -44.67
N GLU A 7 28.28 8.01 -43.54
CA GLU A 7 26.87 7.65 -43.54
C GLU A 7 26.05 8.89 -43.91
N THR A 8 25.56 8.89 -45.14
CA THR A 8 24.65 9.90 -45.66
C THR A 8 23.43 9.97 -44.75
N SER A 9 23.32 11.05 -43.98
CA SER A 9 22.09 11.38 -43.28
C SER A 9 20.99 11.59 -44.31
N VAL A 10 20.19 10.55 -44.56
CA VAL A 10 19.01 10.64 -45.42
C VAL A 10 18.09 11.68 -44.80
N LYS A 11 17.94 12.83 -45.47
CA LYS A 11 16.99 13.87 -45.07
C LYS A 11 15.59 13.30 -45.30
N ILE A 12 14.94 12.87 -44.22
CA ILE A 12 13.57 12.40 -44.26
C ILE A 12 12.67 13.63 -44.47
N ASP A 13 11.76 13.54 -45.43
CA ASP A 13 10.84 14.63 -45.73
C ASP A 13 9.98 14.98 -44.49
N PRO A 14 9.78 16.29 -44.22
CA PRO A 14 9.09 16.74 -43.02
C PRO A 14 7.63 16.23 -42.96
N GLU A 15 6.94 16.15 -44.11
CA GLU A 15 5.56 15.65 -44.19
C GLU A 15 5.44 14.19 -43.76
N VAL A 16 6.40 13.35 -44.17
CA VAL A 16 6.45 11.93 -43.78
C VAL A 16 6.64 11.81 -42.28
N LEU A 17 7.50 12.64 -41.69
CA LEU A 17 7.76 12.67 -40.26
C LEU A 17 6.52 13.10 -39.46
N GLU A 18 5.74 14.06 -39.96
CA GLU A 18 4.46 14.46 -39.35
C GLU A 18 3.41 13.35 -39.41
N ILE A 19 3.28 12.67 -40.54
CA ILE A 19 2.38 11.53 -40.71
C ILE A 19 2.77 10.40 -39.73
N GLN A 20 4.06 10.07 -39.64
CA GLN A 20 4.56 9.08 -38.68
C GLN A 20 4.25 9.45 -37.23
N LYS A 21 4.45 10.71 -36.84
CA LYS A 21 4.08 11.21 -35.50
C LYS A 21 2.59 11.06 -35.23
N LYS A 22 1.72 11.36 -36.21
CA LYS A 22 0.26 11.24 -36.07
C LYS A 22 -0.17 9.78 -35.89
N ILE A 23 0.33 8.88 -36.73
CA ILE A 23 0.07 7.43 -36.63
C ILE A 23 0.55 6.89 -35.29
N TYR A 24 1.76 7.25 -34.86
CA TYR A 24 2.32 6.83 -33.58
C TYR A 24 1.46 7.30 -32.40
N LYS A 25 0.97 8.54 -32.44
CA LYS A 25 0.05 9.08 -31.41
C LYS A 25 -1.27 8.31 -31.34
N GLU A 26 -1.86 7.96 -32.48
CA GLU A 26 -3.09 7.16 -32.53
C GLU A 26 -2.87 5.74 -31.98
N LEU A 27 -1.73 5.11 -32.30
CA LEU A 27 -1.35 3.81 -31.76
C LEU A 27 -1.16 3.85 -30.24
N LEU A 28 -0.49 4.89 -29.71
CA LEU A 28 -0.35 5.08 -28.26
C LEU A 28 -1.71 5.23 -27.57
N LEU A 29 -2.64 6.00 -28.16
CA LEU A 29 -4.00 6.15 -27.63
C LEU A 29 -4.75 4.81 -27.63
N LYS A 30 -4.68 4.03 -28.71
CA LYS A 30 -5.27 2.68 -28.78
C LYS A 30 -4.65 1.75 -27.73
N GLN A 31 -3.33 1.75 -27.60
CA GLN A 31 -2.62 0.92 -26.62
C GLN A 31 -3.01 1.29 -25.18
N ALA A 32 -3.17 2.58 -24.89
CA ALA A 32 -3.64 3.04 -23.59
C ALA A 32 -5.08 2.58 -23.29
N GLY A 33 -5.97 2.58 -24.29
CA GLY A 33 -7.32 2.03 -24.19
C GLY A 33 -7.33 0.52 -23.90
N VAL A 34 -6.56 -0.24 -24.68
CA VAL A 34 -6.40 -1.70 -24.50
C VAL A 34 -5.84 -2.04 -23.11
N LYS A 35 -4.84 -1.30 -22.62
CA LYS A 35 -4.27 -1.49 -21.27
C LYS A 35 -5.30 -1.25 -20.15
N ARG A 36 -6.30 -0.39 -20.38
CA ARG A 36 -7.41 -0.18 -19.44
C ARG A 36 -8.52 -1.25 -19.56
N GLY A 37 -8.42 -2.15 -20.53
CA GLY A 37 -9.38 -3.24 -20.75
C GLY A 37 -10.60 -2.87 -21.59
N SER A 38 -10.68 -1.63 -22.12
CA SER A 38 -11.78 -1.24 -23.01
C SER A 38 -11.39 -1.42 -24.48
N LYS A 39 -12.23 -2.12 -25.25
CA LYS A 39 -12.06 -2.23 -26.72
C LYS A 39 -12.29 -0.88 -27.42
N PHE A 40 -13.10 -0.02 -26.82
CA PHE A 40 -13.49 1.28 -27.36
C PHE A 40 -12.72 2.40 -26.66
N LEU A 41 -12.55 3.51 -27.39
CA LEU A 41 -12.06 4.76 -26.81
C LEU A 41 -13.00 5.21 -25.68
N PRO A 42 -12.49 5.94 -24.68
CA PRO A 42 -13.36 6.56 -23.69
C PRO A 42 -14.32 7.51 -24.42
N ILE A 43 -15.61 7.17 -24.41
CA ILE A 43 -16.69 8.02 -24.91
C ILE A 43 -17.41 8.58 -23.69
N ASP A 44 -17.62 9.90 -23.68
CA ASP A 44 -18.49 10.52 -22.70
C ASP A 44 -19.95 10.22 -23.09
N LEU A 45 -20.64 9.40 -22.29
CA LEU A 45 -22.05 9.05 -22.50
C LEU A 45 -22.99 10.24 -22.26
N GLU A 46 -22.53 11.23 -21.49
CA GLU A 46 -23.33 12.37 -21.08
C GLU A 46 -23.35 13.45 -22.17
N PRO A 47 -24.51 13.74 -22.79
CA PRO A 47 -24.60 14.84 -23.74
C PRO A 47 -24.36 16.17 -23.02
N PHE A 48 -23.41 16.97 -23.50
CA PHE A 48 -23.13 18.33 -23.01
C PHE A 48 -22.94 18.46 -21.49
N LYS A 49 -22.10 17.61 -20.91
CA LYS A 49 -21.74 17.59 -19.48
C LYS A 49 -21.48 18.98 -18.88
N PHE A 50 -20.62 19.77 -19.51
CA PHE A 50 -20.22 21.07 -18.97
C PHE A 50 -21.19 22.18 -19.37
N GLN A 51 -21.49 23.08 -18.43
CA GLN A 51 -22.34 24.26 -18.68
C GLN A 51 -21.83 25.14 -19.83
N ARG A 52 -20.51 25.28 -19.96
CA ARG A 52 -19.90 26.04 -21.08
C ARG A 52 -20.31 25.52 -22.46
N HIS A 53 -20.44 24.20 -22.67
CA HIS A 53 -20.82 23.67 -23.99
C HIS A 53 -22.28 23.98 -24.31
N ARG A 54 -23.11 24.18 -23.28
CA ARG A 54 -24.51 24.58 -23.42
C ARG A 54 -24.69 26.08 -23.65
N LEU A 55 -23.67 26.89 -23.36
CA LEU A 55 -23.71 28.36 -23.49
C LEU A 55 -22.90 28.88 -24.67
N ALA A 56 -21.76 28.25 -24.99
CA ALA A 56 -20.79 28.75 -25.96
C ALA A 56 -21.03 28.27 -27.39
N LEU A 57 -21.73 27.15 -27.57
CA LEU A 57 -22.13 26.62 -28.87
C LEU A 57 -23.63 26.86 -29.08
N PRO A 58 -24.13 26.91 -30.33
CA PRO A 58 -25.56 26.90 -30.59
C PRO A 58 -26.16 25.64 -29.96
N PHE A 59 -26.80 25.78 -28.81
CA PHE A 59 -27.42 24.69 -28.09
C PHE A 59 -28.85 24.56 -28.59
N THR A 60 -29.04 23.63 -29.54
CA THR A 60 -30.33 23.44 -30.22
C THR A 60 -31.39 22.95 -29.23
N ASP A 61 -32.67 23.15 -29.58
CA ASP A 61 -33.76 22.66 -28.74
C ASP A 61 -33.79 21.11 -28.68
N GLU A 62 -33.31 20.43 -29.73
CA GLU A 62 -33.12 18.98 -29.75
C GLU A 62 -32.06 18.53 -28.74
N ASP A 63 -30.91 19.21 -28.70
CA ASP A 63 -29.85 18.95 -27.72
C ASP A 63 -30.35 19.14 -26.27
N ARG A 64 -31.19 20.17 -26.06
CA ARG A 64 -31.83 20.44 -24.77
C ARG A 64 -32.79 19.33 -24.36
N ALA A 65 -33.58 18.81 -25.30
CA ALA A 65 -34.48 17.70 -25.07
C ALA A 65 -33.71 16.41 -24.73
N ALA A 66 -32.66 16.09 -25.50
CA ALA A 66 -31.80 14.92 -25.25
C ALA A 66 -31.13 14.99 -23.86
N ARG A 67 -30.61 16.16 -23.47
CA ARG A 67 -30.03 16.36 -22.14
C ARG A 67 -31.08 16.21 -21.03
N LYS A 68 -32.28 16.75 -21.22
CA LYS A 68 -33.39 16.64 -20.26
C LYS A 68 -33.82 15.17 -20.09
N GLN A 69 -33.87 14.42 -21.18
CA GLN A 69 -34.15 12.98 -21.16
C GLN A 69 -33.06 12.23 -20.40
N TYR A 70 -31.78 12.45 -20.74
CA TYR A 70 -30.67 11.83 -20.02
C TYR A 70 -30.74 12.07 -18.51
N LEU A 71 -31.03 13.29 -18.07
CA LEU A 71 -31.15 13.60 -16.64
C LEU A 71 -32.34 12.91 -15.97
N LYS A 72 -33.45 12.73 -16.68
CA LYS A 72 -34.58 11.95 -16.18
C LYS A 72 -34.23 10.46 -16.07
N ASP A 73 -33.49 9.94 -17.05
CA ASP A 73 -33.05 8.54 -17.06
C ASP A 73 -32.02 8.24 -15.94
N GLN A 74 -31.38 9.27 -15.36
CA GLN A 74 -30.55 9.14 -14.16
C GLN A 74 -31.35 9.08 -12.85
N LEU A 75 -32.66 9.37 -12.85
CA LEU A 75 -33.48 9.22 -11.65
C LEU A 75 -33.81 7.73 -11.47
N LEU A 76 -33.21 7.13 -10.45
CA LEU A 76 -33.51 5.75 -10.05
C LEU A 76 -34.96 5.64 -9.56
N SER A 77 -35.52 4.43 -9.67
CA SER A 77 -36.85 4.14 -9.14
C SER A 77 -36.89 4.36 -7.61
N GLU A 78 -38.04 4.79 -7.07
CA GLU A 78 -38.19 5.04 -5.61
C GLU A 78 -37.90 3.81 -4.73
N ARG A 79 -37.96 2.61 -5.33
CA ARG A 79 -37.65 1.35 -4.66
C ARG A 79 -36.16 1.15 -4.41
N GLU A 80 -35.30 1.88 -5.13
CA GLU A 80 -33.86 1.75 -5.04
C GLU A 80 -33.28 2.67 -3.96
N PRO A 81 -32.22 2.24 -3.23
CA PRO A 81 -31.37 1.08 -3.50
C PRO A 81 -31.88 -0.24 -2.89
N VAL A 82 -31.99 -1.28 -3.73
CA VAL A 82 -32.29 -2.64 -3.26
C VAL A 82 -31.00 -3.33 -2.84
N ASN A 83 -30.88 -3.69 -1.56
CA ASN A 83 -29.72 -4.43 -1.06
C ASN A 83 -29.85 -5.92 -1.44
N VAL A 84 -29.21 -6.34 -2.53
CA VAL A 84 -29.12 -7.74 -2.94
C VAL A 84 -27.93 -8.41 -2.23
N PRO A 85 -28.14 -9.37 -1.31
CA PRO A 85 -27.05 -10.00 -0.56
C PRO A 85 -26.10 -10.82 -1.45
N GLU A 86 -26.58 -11.33 -2.58
CA GLU A 86 -25.83 -12.20 -3.49
C GLU A 86 -24.70 -11.49 -4.24
N TRP A 87 -24.82 -10.17 -4.47
CA TRP A 87 -23.79 -9.39 -5.16
C TRP A 87 -22.62 -9.03 -4.25
N ASN A 88 -22.84 -9.04 -2.94
CA ASN A 88 -21.83 -8.74 -1.93
C ASN A 88 -21.15 -10.02 -1.41
N ARG A 89 -20.76 -10.94 -2.30
CA ARG A 89 -19.99 -12.13 -1.87
C ARG A 89 -18.60 -11.74 -1.42
N VAL A 90 -18.28 -12.13 -0.19
CA VAL A 90 -16.98 -11.85 0.43
C VAL A 90 -16.32 -13.14 0.94
N ASN A 91 -14.98 -13.18 0.92
CA ASN A 91 -14.15 -14.28 1.44
C ASN A 91 -14.51 -14.62 2.91
N ILE A 92 -14.37 -15.89 3.29
CA ILE A 92 -14.78 -16.39 4.62
C ILE A 92 -14.11 -15.64 5.78
N PHE A 93 -12.80 -15.39 5.73
CA PHE A 93 -12.10 -14.61 6.76
C PHE A 93 -12.67 -13.19 6.88
N ARG A 94 -13.05 -12.61 5.74
CA ARG A 94 -13.66 -11.28 5.71
C ARG A 94 -15.08 -11.28 6.27
N ARG A 95 -15.80 -12.40 6.22
CA ARG A 95 -17.09 -12.55 6.91
C ARG A 95 -16.91 -12.59 8.43
N ILE A 96 -15.94 -13.38 8.91
CA ILE A 96 -15.71 -13.58 10.35
C ILE A 96 -15.37 -12.26 11.04
N TYR A 97 -14.37 -11.51 10.56
CA TYR A 97 -14.00 -10.27 11.25
C TYR A 97 -15.04 -9.15 11.08
N ARG A 98 -15.90 -9.20 10.05
CA ARG A 98 -16.98 -8.20 9.84
C ARG A 98 -18.22 -8.49 10.69
N MET A 99 -18.47 -9.75 11.04
CA MET A 99 -19.67 -10.18 11.76
C MET A 99 -20.03 -9.31 12.98
N PRO A 100 -19.12 -9.02 13.95
CA PRO A 100 -19.49 -8.20 15.10
C PRO A 100 -19.83 -6.75 14.73
N PHE A 101 -19.10 -6.18 13.77
CA PHE A 101 -19.35 -4.81 13.29
C PHE A 101 -20.62 -4.72 12.47
N ASP A 102 -20.95 -5.77 11.71
CA ASP A 102 -22.19 -5.85 10.95
C ASP A 102 -23.41 -5.87 11.88
N ALA A 103 -23.35 -6.63 12.97
CA ALA A 103 -24.38 -6.62 14.01
C ALA A 103 -24.55 -5.22 14.62
N LEU A 104 -23.45 -4.55 14.96
CA LEU A 104 -23.47 -3.18 15.48
C LEU A 104 -24.07 -2.21 14.45
N THR A 105 -23.68 -2.31 13.17
CA THR A 105 -24.23 -1.47 12.11
C THR A 105 -25.72 -1.70 11.93
N ASN A 106 -26.23 -2.93 12.06
CA ASN A 106 -27.65 -3.23 11.93
C ASN A 106 -28.48 -2.64 13.07
N LEU A 107 -27.93 -2.57 14.29
CA LEU A 107 -28.58 -1.90 15.43
C LEU A 107 -28.66 -0.38 15.23
N VAL A 108 -27.63 0.21 14.63
CA VAL A 108 -27.52 1.66 14.44
C VAL A 108 -28.20 2.13 13.15
N ARG A 109 -28.34 1.25 12.16
CA ARG A 109 -28.96 1.51 10.85
C ARG A 109 -30.34 2.18 10.93
N PRO A 110 -31.31 1.75 11.76
CA PRO A 110 -32.61 2.41 11.85
C PRO A 110 -32.54 3.86 12.36
N ILE A 111 -31.48 4.22 13.09
CA ILE A 111 -31.31 5.57 13.66
C ILE A 111 -30.66 6.51 12.66
N ILE A 112 -29.60 6.05 11.98
CA ILE A 112 -28.78 6.93 11.13
C ILE A 112 -29.23 6.89 9.66
N GLY A 113 -29.94 5.84 9.24
CA GLY A 113 -30.38 5.62 7.87
C GLY A 113 -29.33 4.94 6.97
N ASP A 114 -29.78 4.46 5.82
CA ASP A 114 -29.01 3.56 4.96
C ASP A 114 -27.73 4.19 4.40
N HIS A 115 -27.81 5.40 3.88
CA HIS A 115 -26.65 6.08 3.28
C HIS A 115 -25.51 6.27 4.28
N LYS A 116 -25.82 6.74 5.49
CA LYS A 116 -24.83 6.97 6.55
C LYS A 116 -24.34 5.65 7.18
N SER A 117 -25.18 4.62 7.24
CA SER A 117 -24.80 3.29 7.73
C SER A 117 -23.66 2.67 6.91
N TRP A 118 -23.60 2.95 5.60
CA TRP A 118 -22.53 2.48 4.72
C TRP A 118 -21.16 3.06 5.12
N TYR A 119 -21.08 4.36 5.37
CA TYR A 119 -19.86 5.00 5.84
C TYR A 119 -19.45 4.47 7.21
N PHE A 120 -20.41 4.34 8.13
CA PHE A 120 -20.19 3.83 9.47
C PHE A 120 -19.59 2.41 9.44
N ARG A 121 -20.12 1.53 8.60
CA ARG A 121 -19.60 0.17 8.39
C ARG A 121 -18.16 0.15 7.88
N ALA A 122 -17.78 1.13 7.05
CA ALA A 122 -16.43 1.21 6.48
C ALA A 122 -15.39 1.82 7.43
N THR A 123 -15.80 2.73 8.32
CA THR A 123 -14.89 3.49 9.20
C THR A 123 -14.67 2.81 10.55
N ILE A 124 -15.72 2.28 11.17
CA ILE A 124 -15.65 1.75 12.54
C ILE A 124 -14.59 0.66 12.71
N PRO A 125 -14.52 -0.39 11.86
CA PRO A 125 -13.50 -1.44 12.04
C PRO A 125 -12.07 -0.90 11.98
N LYS A 126 -11.82 0.10 11.13
CA LYS A 126 -10.49 0.71 10.99
C LYS A 126 -10.11 1.49 12.24
N VAL A 127 -11.05 2.30 12.76
CA VAL A 127 -10.85 3.08 13.98
C VAL A 127 -10.63 2.13 15.17
N THR A 128 -11.42 1.06 15.30
CA THR A 128 -11.23 0.11 16.41
C THR A 128 -9.91 -0.65 16.30
N CYS A 129 -9.53 -1.14 15.12
CA CYS A 129 -8.27 -1.87 14.95
C CYS A 129 -7.04 -0.98 15.20
N THR A 130 -7.06 0.27 14.72
CA THR A 130 -5.97 1.23 14.94
C THR A 130 -5.82 1.59 16.40
N LEU A 131 -6.94 1.81 17.10
CA LEU A 131 -6.97 2.11 18.51
C LEU A 131 -6.46 0.93 19.36
N ILE A 132 -6.91 -0.29 19.06
CA ILE A 132 -6.41 -1.52 19.72
C ILE A 132 -4.89 -1.65 19.52
N LEU A 133 -4.40 -1.52 18.28
CA LEU A 133 -2.97 -1.60 17.99
C LEU A 133 -2.16 -0.57 18.78
N PHE A 134 -2.64 0.67 18.86
CA PHE A 134 -1.98 1.74 19.59
C PHE A 134 -1.95 1.46 21.10
N TRP A 135 -3.05 0.98 21.68
CA TRP A 135 -3.09 0.55 23.08
C TRP A 135 -2.16 -0.61 23.36
N PHE A 136 -2.11 -1.63 22.49
CA PHE A 136 -1.17 -2.74 22.64
C PHE A 136 0.28 -2.27 22.56
N ALA A 137 0.63 -1.44 21.58
CA ALA A 137 1.98 -0.90 21.45
C ALA A 137 2.38 -0.04 22.67
N TRP A 138 1.48 0.83 23.11
CA TRP A 138 1.66 1.66 24.30
C TRP A 138 1.86 0.81 25.56
N TYR A 139 0.98 -0.18 25.77
CA TYR A 139 1.06 -1.08 26.91
C TYR A 139 2.38 -1.87 26.89
N ARG A 140 2.79 -2.37 25.73
CA ARG A 140 4.06 -3.07 25.56
C ARG A 140 5.25 -2.17 25.89
N ILE A 141 5.28 -0.93 25.41
CA ILE A 141 6.38 0.00 25.71
C ILE A 141 6.40 0.37 27.21
N LYS A 142 5.22 0.60 27.81
CA LYS A 142 5.11 1.04 29.20
C LYS A 142 5.49 -0.05 30.21
N TYR A 143 5.12 -1.30 29.96
CA TYR A 143 5.31 -2.40 30.91
C TYR A 143 6.39 -3.41 30.50
N CYS A 144 7.09 -3.20 29.38
CA CYS A 144 8.32 -3.96 29.09
C CYS A 144 9.52 -3.39 29.88
N ASP A 145 9.32 -3.13 31.19
CA ASP A 145 10.37 -2.80 32.14
C ASP A 145 10.51 -3.99 33.08
N ASN A 146 11.54 -4.81 32.85
CA ASN A 146 11.91 -5.85 33.81
C ASN A 146 12.96 -5.23 34.73
N TRP A 147 12.80 -5.39 36.05
CA TRP A 147 13.67 -4.79 37.08
C TRP A 147 15.17 -5.05 36.84
N GLU A 148 15.52 -6.13 36.15
CA GLU A 148 16.88 -6.50 35.77
C GLU A 148 17.52 -5.60 34.70
N THR A 149 16.74 -4.83 33.93
CA THR A 149 17.23 -4.19 32.69
C THR A 149 16.94 -2.70 32.52
N HIS A 150 16.13 -2.09 33.40
CA HIS A 150 15.80 -0.65 33.52
C HIS A 150 15.87 0.17 32.21
N ALA A 151 15.38 -0.40 31.12
CA ALA A 151 15.39 0.24 29.82
C ALA A 151 14.03 -0.01 29.19
N LYS A 152 13.21 1.04 29.12
CA LYS A 152 11.87 1.07 28.51
C LYS A 152 11.90 0.91 26.98
N SER A 153 12.85 0.16 26.44
CA SER A 153 13.21 0.11 25.04
C SER A 153 13.09 -1.32 24.47
N VAL A 154 12.71 -1.42 23.21
CA VAL A 154 12.72 -2.67 22.45
C VAL A 154 14.17 -3.13 22.23
N LYS A 155 14.69 -4.02 23.07
CA LYS A 155 16.02 -4.63 22.87
C LYS A 155 15.90 -5.93 22.06
N SER A 156 16.73 -6.09 21.03
CA SER A 156 16.89 -7.34 20.29
C SER A 156 18.13 -8.08 20.82
N LYS A 157 17.96 -9.28 21.42
CA LYS A 157 19.10 -10.14 21.79
C LYS A 157 19.46 -11.03 20.59
N ALA A 158 20.74 -11.08 20.22
CA ALA A 158 21.23 -11.97 19.16
C ALA A 158 21.01 -13.44 19.57
N PHE A 159 20.43 -14.23 18.67
CA PHE A 159 20.05 -15.64 18.89
C PHE A 159 21.30 -16.52 19.12
N ARG A 160 21.38 -17.24 20.24
CA ARG A 160 22.41 -18.28 20.50
C ARG A 160 21.88 -19.66 20.08
N ARG A 161 22.72 -20.49 19.46
CA ARG A 161 22.35 -21.84 18.95
C ARG A 161 22.23 -22.86 20.10
N GLN A 162 21.30 -23.81 19.98
CA GLN A 162 21.09 -24.90 20.96
C GLN A 162 22.21 -25.95 20.86
N LEU A 163 22.78 -26.37 22.00
CA LEU A 163 23.85 -27.38 22.11
C LEU A 163 23.36 -28.60 22.91
N TRP A 164 23.69 -29.82 22.48
CA TRP A 164 23.23 -31.09 23.08
C TRP A 164 24.31 -31.82 23.89
N PRO A 165 23.94 -32.65 24.90
CA PRO A 165 24.90 -33.46 25.64
C PRO A 165 25.74 -34.32 24.69
N GLY A 166 27.07 -34.17 24.75
CA GLY A 166 28.03 -34.83 23.86
C GLY A 166 28.51 -33.97 22.68
N GLN A 167 27.85 -32.86 22.36
CA GLN A 167 28.38 -31.92 21.37
C GLN A 167 29.59 -31.16 21.92
N PRO A 168 30.58 -30.84 21.05
CA PRO A 168 31.68 -29.98 21.45
C PRO A 168 31.13 -28.63 21.93
N GLY A 169 31.62 -28.18 23.08
CA GLY A 169 31.16 -26.94 23.71
C GLY A 169 29.92 -27.08 24.58
N PHE A 170 29.31 -28.27 24.72
CA PHE A 170 28.17 -28.47 25.62
C PHE A 170 28.50 -28.16 27.09
N SER A 171 29.66 -28.59 27.59
CA SER A 171 30.10 -28.30 28.96
C SER A 171 30.40 -26.82 29.19
N THR A 172 30.69 -26.05 28.14
CA THR A 172 30.96 -24.60 28.20
C THR A 172 29.78 -23.74 27.75
N ALA A 173 28.70 -24.31 27.20
CA ALA A 173 27.53 -23.58 26.72
C ALA A 173 26.90 -22.69 27.82
N TRP A 174 27.02 -23.15 29.06
CA TRP A 174 26.50 -22.52 30.28
C TRP A 174 27.55 -21.73 31.04
N LYS A 175 28.80 -21.66 30.56
CA LYS A 175 29.71 -20.65 31.07
C LYS A 175 29.11 -19.32 30.65
N VAL A 176 28.49 -18.65 31.61
CA VAL A 176 28.30 -17.21 31.52
C VAL A 176 29.71 -16.69 31.32
N ASP A 177 29.99 -16.06 30.18
CA ASP A 177 31.20 -15.25 30.08
C ASP A 177 31.16 -14.36 31.31
N ASP A 178 32.16 -14.45 32.20
CA ASP A 178 32.20 -13.60 33.39
C ASP A 178 32.06 -12.18 32.85
N PHE A 179 30.88 -11.60 33.04
CA PHE A 179 30.50 -10.36 32.36
C PHE A 179 31.45 -9.24 32.81
N GLY A 180 32.09 -9.42 33.98
CA GLY A 180 33.12 -8.55 34.51
C GLY A 180 34.46 -8.59 33.75
N MET A 181 34.78 -9.67 33.02
CA MET A 181 36.10 -9.82 32.39
C MET A 181 36.08 -9.74 30.84
N GLU A 182 34.95 -9.92 30.13
CA GLU A 182 34.89 -9.84 28.65
C GLU A 182 36.12 -10.44 27.92
N ASP A 183 36.53 -11.66 28.28
CA ASP A 183 37.72 -12.33 27.74
C ASP A 183 39.06 -11.59 27.94
N PHE A 184 39.16 -10.66 28.89
CA PHE A 184 40.40 -9.93 29.23
C PHE A 184 41.55 -10.88 29.61
N ASP A 185 41.27 -11.93 30.38
CA ASP A 185 42.25 -12.96 30.75
C ASP A 185 42.84 -13.72 29.55
N LYS A 186 42.11 -13.79 28.43
CA LYS A 186 42.59 -14.44 27.19
C LYS A 186 43.54 -13.54 26.40
N ARG A 187 43.67 -12.26 26.76
CA ARG A 187 44.54 -11.30 26.05
C ARG A 187 46.00 -11.55 26.43
N THR A 188 46.75 -12.22 25.55
CA THR A 188 48.20 -12.45 25.72
C THR A 188 49.06 -11.21 25.48
N ALA A 189 48.46 -10.10 25.03
CA ALA A 189 49.18 -8.86 24.69
C ALA A 189 50.03 -8.29 25.83
N LEU A 190 49.70 -8.61 27.10
CA LEU A 190 50.40 -8.12 28.30
C LEU A 190 51.28 -9.17 28.98
N LEU A 191 51.35 -10.41 28.47
CA LEU A 191 52.03 -11.53 29.15
C LEU A 191 53.44 -11.85 28.61
N GLY A 192 53.95 -11.09 27.62
CA GLY A 192 55.25 -11.38 27.01
C GLY A 192 56.44 -10.82 27.81
N ASP A 193 57.51 -11.63 27.98
CA ASP A 193 58.81 -11.22 28.55
C ASP A 193 59.45 -10.02 27.84
N LYS A 194 58.99 -9.73 26.62
CA LYS A 194 59.35 -8.54 25.82
C LYS A 194 58.51 -7.31 26.14
N LEU A 195 57.90 -7.23 27.33
CA LEU A 195 57.51 -5.92 27.86
C LEU A 195 58.80 -5.13 28.07
N VAL A 196 59.15 -4.37 27.03
CA VAL A 196 60.07 -3.24 27.10
C VAL A 196 59.46 -2.32 28.15
N THR A 197 59.77 -2.55 29.43
CA THR A 197 59.58 -1.53 30.43
C THR A 197 60.50 -0.40 30.01
N SER A 198 59.92 0.60 29.37
CA SER A 198 60.53 1.90 29.15
C SER A 198 60.86 2.45 30.55
N GLY A 199 62.11 2.28 30.94
CA GLY A 199 62.62 2.31 32.31
C GLY A 199 63.70 1.23 32.38
N ALA A 200 64.80 1.32 31.62
CA ALA A 200 65.79 2.40 31.67
C ALA A 200 66.23 2.65 33.12
#